data_AF-A0A4W5JFK8-F1
#
_entry.id   AF-A0A4W5JFK8-F1
#
_cell.length_a   1.000
_cell.length_b   1.000
_cell.length_c   1.000
_cell.angle_alpha   90.00
_cell.angle_beta   90.00
_cell.angle_gamma   90.00
#
_symmetry.space_group_name_H-M   'P 1'
#
loop_
_entity.id
_entity.type
_entity.pdbx_description
1 polymer ?
#
loop_
_entity_poly.entity_id
_entity_poly.type
_entity_poly.pdbx_seq_one_letter_code
_entity_poly.pdbx_strand_id
1 'polypeptide(L)'
;SFQSGGSPLFLYHHHGSLARSRWLKLASDVKEQIFKLAKKGLTPSQIGVILRDSHGVAQVRFVTGNKILRILKTKGLAPDLPEDLYHLIKKAVAVRKHLERNRKDKDAKFRLILTESRIHRLARYYKTRRVLAPNWKYESSTASALVA
;
A
#
# COMPACT_ATOMS: atom_id res chain seq x y z
N SER A 1 -16.56 11.13 -47.80
CA SER A 1 -15.61 10.31 -47.03
C SER A 1 -15.97 10.35 -45.56
N PHE A 2 -16.59 9.29 -45.07
CA PHE A 2 -16.93 9.09 -43.66
C PHE A 2 -15.65 8.74 -42.89
N GLN A 3 -15.27 9.55 -41.89
CA GLN A 3 -14.21 9.20 -40.95
C GLN A 3 -14.82 8.46 -39.76
N SER A 4 -14.63 7.13 -39.72
CA SER A 4 -14.92 6.27 -38.58
C SER A 4 -13.77 6.37 -37.56
N GLY A 5 -13.86 7.34 -36.66
CA GLY A 5 -13.02 7.41 -35.46
C GLY A 5 -13.54 6.46 -34.38
N GLY A 6 -12.97 5.25 -34.31
CA GLY A 6 -13.24 4.28 -33.25
C GLY A 6 -12.83 4.83 -31.88
N SER A 7 -13.81 4.95 -30.97
CA SER A 7 -13.60 5.30 -29.57
C SER A 7 -12.92 4.16 -28.80
N PRO A 8 -11.85 4.41 -28.04
CA PRO A 8 -11.36 3.45 -27.05
C PRO A 8 -12.27 3.50 -25.82
N LEU A 9 -13.24 2.60 -25.76
CA LEU A 9 -13.81 2.14 -24.49
C LEU A 9 -12.71 1.39 -23.75
N PHE A 10 -12.28 1.85 -22.58
CA PHE A 10 -12.06 1.04 -21.35
C PHE A 10 -11.38 1.85 -20.24
N LEU A 11 -12.08 1.92 -19.10
CA LEU A 11 -11.62 2.15 -17.72
C LEU A 11 -11.31 3.58 -17.24
N TYR A 12 -12.37 4.36 -17.01
CA TYR A 12 -12.43 5.27 -15.86
C TYR A 12 -13.82 5.27 -15.24
N HIS A 13 -14.14 4.27 -14.41
CA HIS A 13 -15.21 4.43 -13.44
C HIS A 13 -14.66 5.22 -12.23
N HIS A 14 -14.59 6.53 -12.39
CA HIS A 14 -14.53 7.48 -11.28
C HIS A 14 -15.70 8.45 -11.41
N HIS A 15 -16.91 7.97 -11.12
CA HIS A 15 -18.06 8.85 -10.90
C HIS A 15 -18.03 9.33 -9.44
N GLY A 16 -17.81 10.63 -9.25
CA GLY A 16 -17.88 11.29 -7.95
C GLY A 16 -17.32 12.69 -8.01
N SER A 17 -18.19 13.68 -7.78
CA SER A 17 -17.93 15.13 -7.82
C SER A 17 -16.52 15.54 -7.38
N LEU A 18 -15.84 16.29 -8.25
CA LEU A 18 -14.48 16.84 -8.05
C LEU A 18 -14.44 18.01 -7.06
N ALA A 19 -15.60 18.45 -6.55
CA ALA A 19 -15.70 19.61 -5.67
C ALA A 19 -15.67 19.20 -4.20
N ARG A 20 -14.93 19.97 -3.37
CA ARG A 20 -15.01 19.90 -1.91
C ARG A 20 -16.47 19.95 -1.49
N SER A 21 -16.93 18.91 -0.79
CA SER A 21 -18.27 18.86 -0.22
C SER A 21 -18.43 20.04 0.75
N ARG A 22 -19.30 20.99 0.41
CA ARG A 22 -19.54 22.25 1.15
C ARG A 22 -19.94 22.06 2.62
N TRP A 23 -20.38 20.85 3.00
CA TRP A 23 -20.78 20.48 4.36
C TRP A 23 -19.62 20.00 5.25
N LEU A 24 -18.45 19.68 4.68
CA LEU A 24 -17.31 19.15 5.43
C LEU A 24 -16.51 20.31 6.05
N LYS A 25 -16.88 20.73 7.27
CA LYS A 25 -16.17 21.78 8.03
C LYS A 25 -14.77 21.35 8.55
N LEU A 26 -14.32 20.13 8.28
CA LEU A 26 -13.20 19.45 8.94
C LEU A 26 -11.82 19.59 8.25
N ALA A 27 -11.67 20.47 7.26
CA ALA A 27 -10.49 20.47 6.39
C ALA A 27 -9.15 20.75 7.12
N SER A 28 -9.14 21.44 8.25
CA SER A 28 -7.89 21.81 8.95
C SER A 28 -7.26 20.66 9.76
N ASP A 29 -8.04 19.68 10.24
CA ASP A 29 -7.55 18.68 11.22
C ASP A 29 -7.15 17.31 10.60
N VAL A 30 -7.49 17.06 9.33
CA VAL A 30 -7.23 15.73 8.72
C VAL A 30 -5.74 15.37 8.66
N LYS A 31 -4.85 16.35 8.42
CA LYS A 31 -3.40 16.09 8.40
C LYS A 31 -2.88 15.70 9.78
N GLU A 32 -3.34 16.38 10.83
CA GLU A 32 -2.95 16.11 12.22
C GLU A 32 -3.41 14.72 12.66
N GLN A 33 -4.65 14.37 12.32
CA GLN A 33 -5.19 13.02 12.52
C GLN A 33 -4.36 11.95 11.82
N ILE A 34 -3.97 12.17 10.55
CA ILE A 34 -3.07 11.25 9.82
C ILE A 34 -1.76 11.04 10.58
N PHE A 35 -1.14 12.11 11.06
CA PHE A 35 0.12 12.01 11.81
C PHE A 35 -0.05 11.30 13.15
N LYS A 36 -1.16 11.57 13.86
CA LYS A 36 -1.48 10.90 15.12
C LYS A 36 -1.67 9.40 14.92
N LEU A 37 -2.38 8.99 13.88
CA LEU A 37 -2.60 7.58 13.57
C LEU A 37 -1.31 6.89 13.08
N ALA A 38 -0.49 7.57 12.30
CA ALA A 38 0.81 7.05 11.87
C ALA A 38 1.78 6.85 13.04
N LYS A 39 1.80 7.77 14.02
CA LYS A 39 2.59 7.62 15.26
C LYS A 39 2.15 6.44 16.12
N LYS A 40 0.92 5.95 15.96
CA LYS A 40 0.43 4.72 16.59
C LYS A 40 0.86 3.44 15.84
N GLY A 41 1.63 3.56 14.75
CA GLY A 41 2.09 2.44 13.94
C GLY A 41 1.07 1.92 12.92
N LEU A 42 -0.01 2.66 12.64
CA LEU A 42 -1.00 2.26 11.65
C LEU A 42 -0.49 2.46 10.22
N THR A 43 -0.81 1.51 9.34
CA THR A 43 -0.39 1.59 7.94
C THR A 43 -1.21 2.63 7.16
N PRO A 44 -0.69 3.21 6.07
CA PRO A 44 -1.43 4.16 5.26
C PRO A 44 -2.82 3.68 4.83
N SER A 45 -2.97 2.39 4.51
CA SER A 45 -4.27 1.79 4.17
C SER A 45 -5.23 1.77 5.37
N GLN A 46 -4.76 1.38 6.55
CA GLN A 46 -5.57 1.40 7.79
C GLN A 46 -6.00 2.81 8.17
N ILE A 47 -5.10 3.79 8.06
CA ILE A 47 -5.38 5.21 8.31
C ILE A 47 -6.52 5.67 7.39
N GLY A 48 -6.49 5.33 6.10
CA GLY A 48 -7.54 5.68 5.16
C GLY A 48 -8.91 5.11 5.54
N VAL A 49 -8.95 3.87 6.03
CA VAL A 49 -10.18 3.22 6.51
C VAL A 49 -10.73 3.94 7.74
N ILE A 50 -9.89 4.25 8.73
CA ILE A 50 -10.30 4.96 9.97
C ILE A 50 -10.81 6.36 9.68
N LEU A 51 -10.17 7.08 8.75
CA LEU A 51 -10.61 8.41 8.36
C LEU A 51 -11.97 8.38 7.67
N ARG A 52 -12.24 7.36 6.86
CA ARG A 52 -13.53 7.18 6.21
C ARG A 52 -14.62 6.82 7.21
N ASP A 53 -14.36 5.81 8.05
CA ASP A 53 -15.39 5.18 8.87
C ASP A 53 -15.66 5.94 10.17
N SER A 54 -14.63 6.54 10.79
CA SER A 54 -14.77 7.26 12.06
C SER A 54 -14.84 8.78 11.91
N HIS A 55 -14.30 9.35 10.83
CA HIS A 55 -14.21 10.80 10.64
C HIS A 55 -15.00 11.31 9.42
N GLY A 56 -15.66 10.41 8.67
CA GLY A 56 -16.48 10.77 7.51
C GLY A 56 -15.69 11.30 6.31
N VAL A 57 -14.37 11.09 6.27
CA VAL A 57 -13.51 11.56 5.18
C VAL A 57 -13.49 10.49 4.08
N ALA A 58 -14.37 10.63 3.09
CA ALA A 58 -14.49 9.67 1.99
C ALA A 58 -13.16 9.48 1.21
N GLN A 59 -12.47 10.57 0.90
CA GLN A 59 -11.19 10.55 0.16
C GLN A 59 -10.27 11.68 0.65
N VAL A 60 -9.13 11.31 1.24
CA VAL A 60 -8.14 12.25 1.77
C VAL A 60 -7.60 13.21 0.71
N ARG A 61 -7.51 12.76 -0.55
CA ARG A 61 -7.04 13.58 -1.68
C ARG A 61 -7.89 14.81 -1.92
N PHE A 62 -9.22 14.73 -1.75
CA PHE A 62 -10.12 15.85 -2.02
C PHE A 62 -10.08 16.91 -0.94
N VAL A 63 -9.75 16.52 0.30
CA VAL A 63 -9.65 17.45 1.42
C VAL A 63 -8.27 18.13 1.44
N THR A 64 -7.21 17.36 1.25
CA THR A 64 -5.82 17.82 1.50
C THR A 64 -5.00 18.11 0.24
N GLY A 65 -5.54 17.77 -0.94
CA GLY A 65 -4.85 17.86 -2.23
C GLY A 65 -3.78 16.77 -2.46
N ASN A 66 -3.43 15.98 -1.44
CA ASN A 66 -2.37 14.98 -1.50
C ASN A 66 -2.87 13.60 -1.04
N LYS A 67 -2.18 12.54 -1.49
CA LYS A 67 -2.42 11.18 -0.98
C LYS A 67 -1.74 11.00 0.39
N ILE A 68 -2.28 10.10 1.23
CA ILE A 68 -1.80 9.81 2.59
C ILE A 68 -0.27 9.58 2.61
N LEU A 69 0.24 8.72 1.73
CA LEU A 69 1.66 8.39 1.67
C LEU A 69 2.54 9.63 1.41
N ARG A 70 2.07 10.58 0.58
CA ARG A 70 2.79 11.83 0.32
C ARG A 70 2.79 12.75 1.55
N ILE A 71 1.68 12.79 2.30
CA ILE A 71 1.57 13.55 3.56
C ILE A 71 2.51 12.96 4.63
N LEU A 72 2.63 11.63 4.72
CA LEU A 72 3.55 11.00 5.66
C LEU A 72 5.01 11.30 5.32
N LYS A 73 5.37 11.32 4.04
CA LYS A 73 6.73 11.68 3.57
C LYS A 73 7.14 13.09 3.99
N THR A 74 6.23 14.06 4.03
CA THR A 74 6.60 15.44 4.41
C THR A 74 7.01 15.58 5.88
N LYS A 75 6.61 14.63 6.74
CA LYS A 75 7.02 14.60 8.15
C LYS A 75 8.01 13.48 8.49
N GLY A 76 8.55 12.79 7.48
CA GLY A 76 9.45 11.64 7.71
C GLY A 76 8.78 10.46 8.44
N LEU A 77 7.45 10.36 8.39
CA LEU A 77 6.67 9.27 9.01
C LEU A 77 6.27 8.19 8.00
N ALA A 78 6.86 8.23 6.79
CA ALA A 78 6.60 7.22 5.79
C ALA A 78 7.40 5.95 6.13
N PRO A 79 6.81 4.76 5.94
CA PRO A 79 7.54 3.51 6.12
C PRO A 79 8.68 3.42 5.09
N ASP A 80 9.83 2.91 5.51
CA ASP A 80 10.99 2.68 4.65
C ASP A 80 10.70 1.65 3.57
N LEU A 81 9.91 0.62 3.93
CA LEU A 81 9.46 -0.41 3.01
C LEU A 81 8.04 -0.10 2.52
N PRO A 82 7.75 -0.21 1.21
CA PRO A 82 6.39 -0.11 0.69
C PRO A 82 5.43 -1.10 1.38
N GLU A 83 4.22 -0.65 1.71
CA GLU A 83 3.24 -1.39 2.50
C GLU A 83 2.88 -2.75 1.87
N ASP A 84 2.72 -2.79 0.55
CA ASP A 84 2.43 -4.02 -0.20
C ASP A 84 3.58 -5.04 -0.11
N LEU A 85 4.83 -4.57 -0.23
CA LEU A 85 6.01 -5.42 -0.10
C LEU A 85 6.18 -5.95 1.33
N TYR A 86 5.98 -5.09 2.33
CA TYR A 86 6.00 -5.46 3.74
C TYR A 86 5.03 -6.60 4.07
N HIS A 87 3.76 -6.48 3.65
CA HIS A 87 2.76 -7.49 3.94
C HIS A 87 2.99 -8.82 3.20
N LEU A 88 3.55 -8.79 1.99
CA LEU A 88 3.93 -10.02 1.29
C LEU A 88 5.09 -10.74 1.99
N ILE A 89 6.10 -10.01 2.45
CA ILE A 89 7.22 -10.58 3.22
C ILE A 89 6.70 -11.16 4.54
N LYS A 90 5.84 -10.42 5.25
CA LYS A 90 5.22 -10.90 6.50
C LYS A 90 4.44 -12.20 6.28
N LYS A 91 3.68 -12.28 5.18
CA LYS A 91 2.98 -13.51 4.77
C LYS A 91 3.95 -14.65 4.47
N ALA A 92 5.03 -14.39 3.72
CA ALA A 92 6.03 -15.40 3.39
C ALA A 92 6.72 -15.96 4.65
N VAL A 93 7.07 -15.10 5.61
CA VAL A 93 7.65 -15.49 6.91
C VAL A 93 6.69 -16.39 7.68
N ALA A 94 5.40 -16.04 7.74
CA ALA A 94 4.40 -16.86 8.42
C ALA A 94 4.23 -18.24 7.77
N VAL A 95 4.18 -18.32 6.44
CA VAL A 95 4.07 -19.60 5.71
C VAL A 95 5.33 -20.45 5.89
N ARG A 96 6.51 -19.82 5.91
CA ARG A 96 7.78 -20.53 6.16
C ARG A 96 7.81 -21.15 7.56
N LYS A 97 7.43 -20.38 8.59
CA LYS A 97 7.30 -20.88 9.97
C LYS A 97 6.28 -22.03 10.08
N HIS A 98 5.19 -21.99 9.33
CA HIS A 98 4.23 -23.10 9.24
C HIS A 98 4.88 -24.37 8.64
N LEU A 99 5.61 -24.22 7.54
CA LEU A 99 6.27 -25.32 6.83
C LEU A 99 7.43 -25.96 7.59
N GLU A 100 8.08 -25.23 8.52
CA GLU A 100 9.11 -25.79 9.41
C GLU A 100 8.59 -26.98 10.21
N ARG A 101 7.36 -26.88 10.70
CA ARG A 101 6.65 -27.92 11.45
C ARG A 101 5.89 -28.88 10.52
N ASN A 102 5.34 -28.36 9.41
CA ASN A 102 4.47 -29.09 8.49
C ASN A 102 5.15 -29.36 7.13
N ARG A 103 6.29 -30.06 7.15
CA ARG A 103 7.15 -30.25 5.96
C ARG A 103 6.48 -30.98 4.77
N LYS A 104 5.40 -31.71 5.03
CA LYS A 104 4.65 -32.47 4.00
C LYS A 104 3.57 -31.65 3.29
N ASP A 105 3.25 -30.44 3.78
CA ASP A 105 2.22 -29.58 3.21
C ASP A 105 2.66 -29.00 1.84
N LYS A 106 2.21 -29.65 0.77
CA LYS A 106 2.56 -29.27 -0.62
C LYS A 106 1.84 -28.01 -1.07
N ASP A 107 0.62 -27.77 -0.60
CA ASP A 107 -0.15 -26.57 -0.95
C ASP A 107 0.49 -25.32 -0.34
N ALA A 108 0.87 -25.36 0.94
CA ALA A 108 1.59 -24.25 1.57
C ALA A 108 2.94 -23.98 0.90
N LYS A 109 3.67 -25.04 0.50
CA LYS A 109 4.93 -24.90 -0.25
C LYS A 109 4.72 -24.22 -1.60
N PHE A 110 3.68 -24.62 -2.35
CA PHE A 110 3.33 -23.98 -3.61
C PHE A 110 2.93 -22.51 -3.42
N ARG A 111 2.11 -22.20 -2.41
CA ARG A 111 1.71 -20.83 -2.07
C ARG A 111 2.88 -19.96 -1.62
N LEU A 112 3.88 -20.52 -0.95
CA LEU A 112 5.12 -19.82 -0.61
C LEU A 112 5.86 -19.38 -1.89
N ILE A 113 6.05 -20.28 -2.85
CA ILE A 113 6.72 -19.99 -4.14
C ILE A 113 5.99 -18.85 -4.88
N LEU A 114 4.65 -18.89 -4.92
CA LEU A 114 3.86 -17.82 -5.53
C LEU A 114 4.03 -16.47 -4.82
N THR A 115 4.10 -16.50 -3.48
CA THR A 115 4.27 -15.29 -2.66
C THR A 115 5.67 -14.69 -2.86
N GLU A 116 6.73 -15.51 -2.83
CA GLU A 116 8.11 -15.08 -3.10
C GLU A 116 8.27 -14.55 -4.54
N SER A 117 7.63 -15.19 -5.51
CA SER A 117 7.60 -14.70 -6.89
C SER A 117 6.96 -13.31 -7.01
N ARG A 118 5.90 -13.02 -6.24
CA ARG A 118 5.28 -11.68 -6.17
C ARG A 118 6.20 -10.66 -5.52
N ILE A 119 6.89 -11.03 -4.43
CA ILE A 119 7.90 -10.20 -3.76
C ILE A 119 8.98 -9.80 -4.76
N HIS A 120 9.55 -10.75 -5.50
CA HIS A 120 10.60 -10.46 -6.48
C HIS A 120 10.12 -9.53 -7.61
N ARG A 121 8.88 -9.71 -8.09
CA ARG A 121 8.29 -8.82 -9.10
C ARG A 121 8.13 -7.40 -8.58
N LEU A 122 7.60 -7.22 -7.37
CA LEU A 122 7.42 -5.89 -6.77
C LEU A 122 8.74 -5.24 -6.39
N ALA A 123 9.70 -6.00 -5.85
CA ALA A 123 11.03 -5.49 -5.55
C ALA A 123 11.72 -4.94 -6.81
N ARG A 124 11.62 -5.63 -7.96
CA ARG A 124 12.13 -5.11 -9.24
C ARG A 124 11.48 -3.79 -9.61
N TYR A 125 10.14 -3.70 -9.54
CA TYR A 125 9.40 -2.47 -9.81
C TYR A 125 9.86 -1.30 -8.93
N TYR A 126 9.99 -1.52 -7.62
CA TYR A 126 10.39 -0.47 -6.68
C TYR A 126 11.86 -0.06 -6.81
N LYS A 127 12.75 -0.96 -7.26
CA LYS A 127 14.12 -0.61 -7.63
C LYS A 127 14.17 0.31 -8.86
N THR A 128 13.41 0.00 -9.91
CA THR A 128 13.31 0.87 -11.10
C THR A 128 12.82 2.28 -10.75
N ARG A 129 11.90 2.38 -9.79
CA ARG A 129 11.36 3.68 -9.32
C ARG A 129 12.21 4.37 -8.24
N ARG A 130 13.40 3.84 -7.91
CA ARG A 130 14.31 4.35 -6.87
C ARG A 130 13.64 4.50 -5.49
N VAL A 131 12.62 3.68 -5.22
CA VAL A 131 11.99 3.59 -3.90
C VAL A 131 12.81 2.66 -3.00
N LEU A 132 13.39 1.61 -3.58
CA LEU A 132 14.33 0.72 -2.91
C LEU A 132 15.74 0.96 -3.43
N ALA A 133 16.73 0.71 -2.57
CA ALA A 133 18.13 0.75 -2.96
C ALA A 133 18.41 -0.30 -4.07
N PRO A 134 19.31 -0.01 -5.04
CA PRO A 134 19.61 -0.94 -6.13
C PRO A 134 20.12 -2.31 -5.66
N ASN A 135 20.88 -2.32 -4.56
CA ASN A 135 21.41 -3.51 -3.90
C ASN A 135 20.40 -4.23 -2.99
N TRP A 136 19.18 -3.70 -2.84
CA TRP A 136 18.16 -4.34 -2.03
C TRP A 136 17.79 -5.70 -2.63
N LYS A 137 17.82 -6.74 -1.78
CA LYS A 137 17.52 -8.12 -2.13
C LYS A 137 16.66 -8.76 -1.04
N TYR A 138 15.62 -9.45 -1.46
CA TYR A 138 14.85 -10.31 -0.57
C TYR A 138 15.64 -11.60 -0.32
N GLU A 139 15.98 -11.85 0.93
CA GLU A 139 16.60 -13.09 1.38
C GLU A 139 15.73 -13.73 2.44
N SER A 140 15.39 -14.99 2.24
CA SER A 140 14.42 -15.65 3.11
C SER A 140 14.89 -15.86 4.55
N SER A 141 16.21 -15.91 4.76
CA SER A 141 16.84 -16.03 6.08
C SER A 141 16.75 -14.74 6.89
N THR A 142 16.80 -13.57 6.24
CA THR A 142 16.75 -12.26 6.90
C THR A 142 15.35 -11.63 6.85
N ALA A 143 14.42 -12.25 6.14
CA ALA A 143 13.06 -11.76 5.94
C ALA A 143 12.31 -11.49 7.26
N SER A 144 12.57 -12.24 8.33
CA SER A 144 11.96 -12.03 9.65
C SER A 144 12.37 -10.69 10.28
N ALA A 145 13.63 -10.28 10.12
CA ALA A 145 14.13 -9.02 10.64
C ALA A 145 13.56 -7.79 9.91
N LEU A 146 13.13 -7.97 8.65
CA LEU A 146 12.52 -6.89 7.85
C LEU A 146 11.06 -6.59 8.24
N VAL A 147 10.43 -7.49 9.00
CA VAL A 147 9.00 -7.40 9.38
C VAL A 147 8.79 -7.52 10.90
N ALA A 148 9.88 -7.41 11.66
CA ALA A 148 9.88 -7.40 13.12
C ALA A 148 9.42 -6.05 13.67
#